data_AF-A0A1V4RGG2-F1
#
_entry.id   AF-A0A1V4RGG2-F1
#
_cell.length_a   1.000
_cell.length_b   1.000
_cell.length_c   1.000
_cell.angle_alpha   90.00
_cell.angle_beta   90.00
_cell.angle_gamma   90.00
#
_symmetry.space_group_name_H-M   'P 1'
#
loop_
_entity.id
_entity.type
_entity.pdbx_description
1 polymer ?
#
loop_
_entity_poly.entity_id
_entity_poly.type
_entity_poly.pdbx_seq_one_letter_code
_entity_poly.pdbx_strand_id
1 'polypeptide(L)'
;MGLLTIPLTLGIIDYTADTENIALHYLPQSLDQVKLYLTEYPLDSFGKKPKARKEFIEAFNQGALLINFVGHANYTTLTHEGLFEAATDISLLNNGQRLPLFFGSTCSVNHFDHPVNETICEKLLRRVNGGLIAAIGPTRMAYNEPNVRLNSTFYKQLFSPSEQPPRVGKALWMAKVIVGGGSNTAKFSLLGDPALSLITPQMKVNLSVSPDTLKALGEINISGVLPDPNFDGQCYVRVFDSSRYATYKSPRGPTVGYSLPGAPLFRGILSIEDGRFEHKVRIPKDISYGSQRGRVSVFVWNEQIDGCGKVDSLFVGGTAHISREDTQGPDITIDIKGQHFADGDYVGPSPIIQATIEDESGINITGEIGHEITLTVDARRIYNVTKYLLCENSYKKGIVRYQLENLSEGEHTLALKAWDIFNNSATKSVTLVVVPEEKFSIRNALCYPNPMSSEMVFTYELPQPAQQVKVKVFSISGRLIDEFEGETNRGYNQAPREQPSWIPPIPLANGVYLYKIVAKGSNGKKAELIEKFSVIR
;
A
#
# COMPACT_ATOMS: atom_id res chain seq x y z
N MET A 1 2.40 -7.86 -8.81
CA MET A 1 3.86 -7.61 -8.72
C MET A 1 4.23 -6.56 -9.77
N GLY A 2 4.88 -5.46 -9.39
CA GLY A 2 5.25 -4.38 -10.31
C GLY A 2 6.78 -4.27 -10.46
N LEU A 3 7.23 -3.82 -11.63
CA LEU A 3 8.54 -3.23 -11.84
C LEU A 3 8.43 -1.74 -11.47
N LEU A 4 9.32 -1.28 -10.60
CA LEU A 4 9.44 0.14 -10.30
C LEU A 4 10.53 0.69 -11.22
N THR A 5 10.13 1.11 -12.40
CA THR A 5 11.08 1.69 -13.34
C THR A 5 11.20 3.18 -13.01
N ILE A 6 12.25 3.55 -12.28
CA ILE A 6 12.49 4.93 -11.89
C ILE A 6 13.62 5.50 -12.78
N PRO A 7 13.33 6.07 -13.96
CA PRO A 7 14.14 7.23 -14.38
C PRO A 7 14.32 8.13 -13.19
N LEU A 8 15.43 8.85 -12.99
CA LEU A 8 15.31 10.23 -12.53
C LEU A 8 16.60 11.01 -12.27
N THR A 9 16.56 12.26 -12.74
CA THR A 9 17.62 13.26 -12.65
C THR A 9 17.02 14.66 -12.70
N LEU A 10 17.76 15.66 -12.24
CA LEU A 10 17.85 16.94 -12.92
C LEU A 10 19.28 17.50 -12.79
N GLY A 11 19.57 18.38 -13.74
CA GLY A 11 20.89 18.54 -14.34
C GLY A 11 20.78 18.16 -15.82
N ILE A 12 19.92 18.90 -16.54
CA ILE A 12 19.62 18.73 -17.97
C ILE A 12 18.73 17.49 -18.25
N ILE A 13 17.92 17.63 -19.30
CA ILE A 13 16.91 16.75 -19.90
C ILE A 13 17.46 15.35 -20.30
N ASP A 14 18.73 15.09 -20.05
CA ASP A 14 19.55 14.16 -20.82
C ASP A 14 19.18 12.69 -20.60
N TYR A 15 18.61 12.33 -19.44
CA TYR A 15 18.43 10.92 -19.05
C TYR A 15 17.00 10.41 -19.09
N THR A 16 16.00 11.28 -19.30
CA THR A 16 14.60 10.87 -19.44
C THR A 16 14.44 9.99 -20.69
N ALA A 17 15.08 10.38 -21.80
CA ALA A 17 15.08 9.58 -23.02
C ALA A 17 15.77 8.23 -22.83
N ASP A 18 16.93 8.21 -22.15
CA ASP A 18 17.66 6.98 -21.85
C ASP A 18 16.82 6.02 -21.00
N THR A 19 16.15 6.54 -19.97
CA THR A 19 15.36 5.66 -19.12
C THR A 19 14.08 5.20 -19.80
N GLU A 20 13.43 6.05 -20.59
CA GLU A 20 12.27 5.65 -21.38
C GLU A 20 12.66 4.55 -22.37
N ASN A 21 13.84 4.65 -22.99
CA ASN A 21 14.38 3.60 -23.87
C ASN A 21 14.56 2.27 -23.13
N ILE A 22 15.16 2.29 -21.94
CA ILE A 22 15.29 1.11 -21.06
C ILE A 22 13.91 0.53 -20.72
N ALA A 23 12.97 1.38 -20.28
CA ALA A 23 11.63 0.99 -19.87
C ALA A 23 10.85 0.28 -20.99
N LEU A 24 10.96 0.78 -22.22
CA LEU A 24 10.22 0.26 -23.38
C LEU A 24 10.85 -1.00 -23.99
N HIS A 25 12.19 -1.09 -24.00
CA HIS A 25 12.86 -2.09 -24.84
C HIS A 25 13.64 -3.15 -24.07
N TYR A 26 13.91 -2.95 -22.78
CA TYR A 26 14.81 -3.81 -22.01
C TYR A 26 14.15 -4.43 -20.78
N LEU A 27 13.02 -3.88 -20.34
CA LEU A 27 12.25 -4.42 -19.22
C LEU A 27 11.05 -5.26 -19.69
N PRO A 28 10.69 -6.34 -18.96
CA PRO A 28 9.55 -7.18 -19.31
C PRO A 28 8.24 -6.41 -19.40
N GLN A 29 7.64 -6.39 -20.60
CA GLN A 29 6.36 -5.70 -20.83
C GLN A 29 5.15 -6.44 -20.25
N SER A 30 5.33 -7.69 -19.79
CA SER A 30 4.31 -8.45 -19.05
C SER A 30 4.10 -7.94 -17.62
N LEU A 31 5.11 -7.26 -17.05
CA LEU A 31 5.04 -6.67 -15.72
C LEU A 31 4.54 -5.23 -15.79
N ASP A 32 3.83 -4.80 -14.75
CA ASP A 32 3.40 -3.41 -14.64
C ASP A 32 4.58 -2.51 -14.29
N GLN A 33 4.71 -1.40 -15.01
CA GLN A 33 5.74 -0.42 -14.76
C GLN A 33 5.16 0.80 -14.05
N VAL A 34 5.76 1.19 -12.93
CA VAL A 34 5.56 2.51 -12.33
C VAL A 34 6.67 3.41 -12.84
N LYS A 35 6.32 4.53 -13.48
CA LYS A 35 7.28 5.52 -14.00
C LYS A 35 7.17 6.80 -13.21
N LEU A 36 8.25 7.16 -12.51
CA LEU A 36 8.37 8.43 -11.79
C LEU A 36 9.32 9.31 -12.60
N TYR A 37 8.82 10.36 -13.26
CA TYR A 37 9.63 11.33 -14.00
C TYR A 37 9.55 12.71 -13.30
N LEU A 38 10.68 13.37 -13.05
CA LEU A 38 10.84 14.57 -12.18
C LEU A 38 10.27 15.76 -12.96
N THR A 39 10.19 15.62 -14.28
CA THR A 39 9.50 16.52 -15.21
C THR A 39 8.01 16.64 -14.89
N GLU A 40 7.38 15.64 -14.27
CA GLU A 40 5.96 15.67 -13.86
C GLU A 40 5.72 16.39 -12.53
N TYR A 41 6.78 16.77 -11.78
CA TYR A 41 6.64 17.37 -10.46
C TYR A 41 7.12 18.82 -10.43
N PRO A 42 6.38 19.76 -9.83
CA PRO A 42 6.83 21.13 -9.69
C PRO A 42 8.02 21.23 -8.72
N LEU A 43 8.88 22.24 -8.94
CA LEU A 43 9.88 22.66 -7.98
C LEU A 43 9.22 23.46 -6.85
N ASP A 44 9.75 23.37 -5.64
CA ASP A 44 9.47 24.30 -4.56
C ASP A 44 10.41 25.52 -4.61
N SER A 45 10.25 26.42 -3.62
CA SER A 45 11.07 27.63 -3.46
C SER A 45 12.56 27.35 -3.21
N PHE A 46 12.93 26.13 -2.81
CA PHE A 46 14.30 25.71 -2.56
C PHE A 46 14.90 24.90 -3.71
N GLY A 47 14.19 24.79 -4.84
CA GLY A 47 14.62 24.00 -5.99
C GLY A 47 14.53 22.49 -5.75
N LYS A 48 13.73 22.04 -4.79
CA LYS A 48 13.48 20.62 -4.50
C LYS A 48 12.13 20.18 -5.07
N LYS A 49 11.92 18.86 -5.18
CA LYS A 49 10.67 18.26 -5.67
C LYS A 49 10.03 17.37 -4.59
N PRO A 50 9.45 17.96 -3.53
CA PRO A 50 8.94 17.21 -2.38
C PRO A 50 7.82 16.22 -2.73
N LYS A 51 6.99 16.54 -3.74
CA LYS A 51 5.95 15.60 -4.24
C LYS A 51 6.57 14.34 -4.85
N ALA A 52 7.65 14.47 -5.62
CA ALA A 52 8.37 13.34 -6.19
C ALA A 52 9.06 12.49 -5.11
N ARG A 53 9.71 13.14 -4.13
CA ARG A 53 10.31 12.48 -2.96
C ARG A 53 9.27 11.64 -2.20
N LYS A 54 8.10 12.23 -1.92
CA LYS A 54 6.99 11.52 -1.26
C LYS A 54 6.53 10.32 -2.07
N GLU A 55 6.29 10.49 -3.37
CA GLU A 55 5.82 9.40 -4.23
C GLU A 55 6.88 8.29 -4.39
N PHE A 56 8.17 8.65 -4.45
CA PHE A 56 9.27 7.70 -4.45
C PHE A 56 9.27 6.83 -3.19
N ILE A 57 9.16 7.45 -2.00
CA ILE A 57 9.11 6.73 -0.72
C ILE A 57 7.88 5.82 -0.66
N GLU A 58 6.71 6.31 -1.07
CA GLU A 58 5.47 5.52 -1.10
C GLU A 58 5.59 4.33 -2.06
N ALA A 59 6.17 4.53 -3.24
CA ALA A 59 6.36 3.47 -4.23
C ALA A 59 7.42 2.44 -3.78
N PHE A 60 8.49 2.90 -3.10
CA PHE A 60 9.47 2.03 -2.46
C PHE A 60 8.80 1.14 -1.40
N ASN A 61 7.97 1.74 -0.55
CA ASN A 61 7.24 1.06 0.53
C ASN A 61 6.18 0.06 0.04
N GLN A 62 5.53 0.36 -1.08
CA GLN A 62 4.64 -0.59 -1.78
C GLN A 62 5.41 -1.83 -2.27
N GLY A 63 6.69 -1.68 -2.57
CA GLY A 63 7.57 -2.76 -2.98
C GLY A 63 7.59 -2.98 -4.49
N ALA A 64 8.72 -3.48 -4.96
CA ALA A 64 8.98 -3.69 -6.38
C ALA A 64 9.92 -4.87 -6.59
N LEU A 65 9.91 -5.45 -7.79
CA LEU A 65 10.91 -6.45 -8.18
C LEU A 65 12.29 -5.80 -8.39
N LEU A 66 12.31 -4.63 -9.01
CA LEU A 66 13.50 -3.89 -9.42
C LEU A 66 13.23 -2.39 -9.30
N ILE A 67 14.25 -1.64 -8.89
CA ILE A 67 14.37 -0.19 -9.06
C ILE A 67 15.50 0.09 -10.05
N ASN A 68 15.14 0.47 -11.26
CA ASN A 68 16.08 1.11 -12.17
C ASN A 68 16.24 2.57 -11.76
N PHE A 69 17.45 3.14 -11.73
CA PHE A 69 17.71 4.56 -11.50
C PHE A 69 18.71 5.09 -12.52
N VAL A 70 18.38 6.18 -13.22
CA VAL A 70 19.31 6.87 -14.15
C VAL A 70 19.33 8.34 -13.80
N GLY A 71 20.49 8.83 -13.37
CA GLY A 71 20.67 10.24 -13.10
C GLY A 71 21.87 10.59 -12.23
N HIS A 72 21.86 11.78 -11.63
CA HIS A 72 22.91 12.24 -10.73
C HIS A 72 22.66 11.80 -9.30
N ALA A 73 23.72 11.34 -8.65
CA ALA A 73 23.73 10.98 -7.24
C ALA A 73 25.14 11.16 -6.69
N ASN A 74 25.23 11.16 -5.36
CA ASN A 74 26.46 10.96 -4.63
C ASN A 74 26.24 9.81 -3.63
N TYR A 75 27.16 9.63 -2.68
CA TYR A 75 27.07 8.55 -1.70
C TYR A 75 25.91 8.73 -0.69
N THR A 76 25.32 9.92 -0.50
CA THR A 76 24.21 10.16 0.46
C THR A 76 22.90 10.64 -0.14
N THR A 77 22.88 11.06 -1.40
CA THR A 77 21.72 11.74 -2.01
C THR A 77 21.49 11.25 -3.44
N LEU A 78 20.23 10.98 -3.77
CA LEU A 78 19.75 10.80 -5.14
C LEU A 78 19.15 12.12 -5.62
N THR A 79 19.71 12.63 -6.72
CA THR A 79 19.38 13.88 -7.41
C THR A 79 19.60 15.17 -6.62
N HIS A 80 19.88 16.26 -7.32
CA HIS A 80 20.06 17.58 -6.70
C HIS A 80 18.72 18.14 -6.15
N GLU A 81 17.60 17.72 -6.75
CA GLU A 81 16.22 18.09 -6.43
C GLU A 81 15.70 17.37 -5.17
N GLY A 82 16.55 16.55 -4.55
CA GLY A 82 16.25 15.85 -3.32
C GLY A 82 15.21 14.76 -3.50
N LEU A 83 15.37 13.88 -4.50
CA LEU A 83 14.50 12.71 -4.66
C LEU A 83 14.62 11.77 -3.45
N PHE A 84 15.84 11.61 -2.93
CA PHE A 84 16.11 10.80 -1.74
C PHE A 84 17.37 11.27 -1.01
N GLU A 85 17.30 11.39 0.31
CA GLU A 85 18.41 11.76 1.19
C GLU A 85 18.56 10.72 2.29
N ALA A 86 19.69 10.00 2.30
CA ALA A 86 19.90 8.87 3.20
C ALA A 86 19.78 9.23 4.70
N ALA A 87 20.14 10.48 5.07
CA ALA A 87 20.11 10.95 6.44
C ALA A 87 18.69 11.11 7.00
N THR A 88 17.69 11.34 6.14
CA THR A 88 16.33 11.71 6.54
C THR A 88 15.27 10.74 6.05
N ASP A 89 15.47 10.09 4.90
CA ASP A 89 14.43 9.26 4.27
C ASP A 89 14.51 7.77 4.60
N ILE A 90 15.70 7.26 4.98
CA ILE A 90 15.84 5.82 5.27
C ILE A 90 14.94 5.38 6.42
N SER A 91 14.72 6.25 7.41
CA SER A 91 13.79 5.99 8.51
C SER A 91 12.35 5.80 8.06
N LEU A 92 11.95 6.40 6.93
CA LEU A 92 10.61 6.36 6.36
C LEU A 92 10.34 5.07 5.55
N LEU A 93 11.36 4.25 5.34
CA LEU A 93 11.23 2.99 4.58
C LEU A 93 10.69 1.86 5.47
N ASN A 94 9.63 1.22 5.00
CA ASN A 94 8.89 0.14 5.66
C ASN A 94 8.40 -0.95 4.67
N ASN A 95 9.11 -1.15 3.56
CA ASN A 95 8.78 -2.16 2.55
C ASN A 95 8.90 -3.62 3.04
N GLY A 96 9.40 -3.86 4.26
CA GLY A 96 9.47 -5.19 4.87
C GLY A 96 10.23 -6.16 3.98
N GLN A 97 9.64 -7.31 3.67
CA GLN A 97 10.25 -8.32 2.80
C GLN A 97 10.11 -8.03 1.29
N ARG A 98 9.47 -6.91 0.90
CA ARG A 98 9.33 -6.51 -0.51
C ARG A 98 10.57 -5.74 -0.97
N LEU A 99 11.70 -6.43 -1.00
CA LEU A 99 13.03 -5.86 -1.20
C LEU A 99 13.41 -5.86 -2.70
N PRO A 100 13.48 -4.70 -3.38
CA PRO A 100 13.85 -4.65 -4.78
C PRO A 100 15.37 -4.80 -4.99
N LEU A 101 15.75 -5.25 -6.18
CA LEU A 101 17.10 -5.04 -6.73
C LEU A 101 17.22 -3.59 -7.22
N PHE A 102 18.22 -2.85 -6.75
CA PHE A 102 18.51 -1.50 -7.26
C PHE A 102 19.59 -1.54 -8.34
N PHE A 103 19.40 -0.83 -9.46
CA PHE A 103 20.44 -0.55 -10.43
C PHE A 103 20.59 0.96 -10.63
N GLY A 104 21.71 1.53 -10.19
CA GLY A 104 22.02 2.95 -10.34
C GLY A 104 22.97 3.25 -11.49
N SER A 105 22.44 3.74 -12.60
CA SER A 105 23.19 4.43 -13.67
C SER A 105 23.52 5.86 -13.23
N THR A 106 24.50 5.99 -12.34
CA THR A 106 24.80 7.25 -11.65
C THR A 106 26.28 7.36 -11.24
N CYS A 107 26.61 8.10 -10.18
CA CYS A 107 27.95 8.21 -9.57
C CYS A 107 27.93 7.73 -8.10
N SER A 108 28.98 7.02 -7.68
CA SER A 108 29.38 6.79 -6.28
C SER A 108 28.36 6.23 -5.27
N VAL A 109 27.20 5.72 -5.70
CA VAL A 109 26.19 5.12 -4.77
C VAL A 109 26.68 3.83 -4.10
N ASN A 110 27.70 3.16 -4.67
CA ASN A 110 28.37 1.99 -4.08
C ASN A 110 29.83 2.32 -3.67
N HIS A 111 30.17 3.56 -3.31
CA HIS A 111 31.50 3.91 -2.79
C HIS A 111 31.74 3.33 -1.37
N PHE A 112 31.70 2.01 -1.23
CA PHE A 112 31.72 1.28 0.05
C PHE A 112 33.06 1.33 0.80
N ASP A 113 34.13 1.77 0.14
CA ASP A 113 35.45 2.01 0.75
C ASP A 113 35.65 3.49 1.15
N HIS A 114 34.56 4.25 1.25
CA HIS A 114 34.62 5.64 1.69
C HIS A 114 34.93 5.70 3.21
N PRO A 115 35.95 6.44 3.67
CA PRO A 115 36.50 6.30 5.04
C PRO A 115 35.62 6.87 6.15
N VAL A 116 34.67 7.76 5.82
CA VAL A 116 33.85 8.49 6.82
C VAL A 116 32.36 8.18 6.66
N ASN A 117 31.84 8.31 5.44
CA ASN A 117 30.43 8.12 5.14
C ASN A 117 30.14 6.73 4.58
N GLU A 118 29.13 6.09 5.15
CA GLU A 118 28.45 4.95 4.53
C GLU A 118 27.53 5.43 3.39
N THR A 119 27.49 4.68 2.29
CA THR A 119 26.67 5.03 1.13
C THR A 119 25.19 4.71 1.27
N ILE A 120 24.36 5.28 0.40
CA ILE A 120 22.94 4.96 0.27
C ILE A 120 22.73 3.45 0.16
N CYS A 121 23.45 2.77 -0.74
CA CYS A 121 23.23 1.36 -1.00
C CYS A 121 23.67 0.47 0.18
N GLU A 122 24.75 0.81 0.89
CA GLU A 122 25.13 0.12 2.12
C GLU A 122 24.05 0.27 3.21
N LYS A 123 23.57 1.50 3.45
CA LYS A 123 22.52 1.75 4.46
C LYS A 123 21.22 1.03 4.14
N LEU A 124 20.84 0.98 2.87
CA LEU A 124 19.63 0.30 2.41
C LEU A 124 19.76 -1.23 2.49
N LEU A 125 20.94 -1.81 2.27
CA LEU A 125 21.16 -3.25 2.42
C LEU A 125 21.17 -3.69 3.89
N ARG A 126 21.63 -2.82 4.80
CA ARG A 126 21.70 -3.11 6.25
C ARG A 126 20.41 -2.81 7.01
N ARG A 127 19.36 -2.35 6.34
CA ARG A 127 18.09 -1.99 6.96
C ARG A 127 17.36 -3.26 7.41
N VAL A 128 17.03 -3.35 8.69
CA VAL A 128 16.41 -4.56 9.29
C VAL A 128 14.96 -4.76 8.84
N ASN A 129 14.20 -3.68 8.59
CA ASN A 129 12.77 -3.72 8.29
C ASN A 129 12.42 -3.12 6.90
N GLY A 130 13.24 -3.41 5.89
CA GLY A 130 13.05 -2.89 4.54
C GLY A 130 14.37 -2.69 3.82
N GLY A 131 14.39 -1.82 2.81
CA GLY A 131 15.58 -1.51 2.03
C GLY A 131 15.67 -2.34 0.75
N LEU A 132 16.85 -2.86 0.44
CA LEU A 132 17.16 -3.53 -0.84
C LEU A 132 17.59 -4.99 -0.61
N ILE A 133 17.33 -5.86 -1.60
CA ILE A 133 17.88 -7.23 -1.59
C ILE A 133 19.31 -7.26 -2.16
N ALA A 134 19.58 -6.35 -3.11
CA ALA A 134 20.85 -6.19 -3.78
C ALA A 134 20.92 -4.80 -4.44
N ALA A 135 22.14 -4.28 -4.65
CA ALA A 135 22.38 -3.00 -5.30
C ALA A 135 23.55 -3.07 -6.28
N ILE A 136 23.29 -2.67 -7.54
CA ILE A 136 24.30 -2.52 -8.58
C ILE A 136 24.53 -1.03 -8.80
N GLY A 137 25.79 -0.59 -8.66
CA GLY A 137 26.14 0.80 -8.85
C GLY A 137 27.65 1.04 -8.85
N PRO A 138 28.09 2.22 -9.27
CA PRO A 138 29.50 2.54 -9.33
C PRO A 138 30.09 2.90 -7.96
N THR A 139 31.33 2.48 -7.73
CA THR A 139 32.13 2.78 -6.54
C THR A 139 32.79 4.16 -6.60
N ARG A 140 32.79 4.82 -7.77
CA ARG A 140 33.41 6.12 -8.04
C ARG A 140 32.56 6.93 -9.04
N MET A 141 33.03 8.11 -9.43
CA MET A 141 32.43 8.87 -10.53
C MET A 141 32.42 8.07 -11.83
N ALA A 142 31.28 8.09 -12.52
CA ALA A 142 31.03 7.38 -13.77
C ALA A 142 30.29 8.28 -14.77
N TYR A 143 30.28 7.89 -16.03
CA TYR A 143 29.73 8.66 -17.15
C TYR A 143 28.44 8.03 -17.68
N ASN A 144 27.49 8.86 -18.07
CA ASN A 144 26.14 8.41 -18.38
C ASN A 144 26.06 7.40 -19.53
N GLU A 145 26.59 7.71 -20.71
CA GLU A 145 26.41 6.86 -21.89
C GLU A 145 26.95 5.42 -21.65
N PRO A 146 28.15 5.23 -21.07
CA PRO A 146 28.59 3.91 -20.62
C PRO A 146 27.72 3.28 -19.52
N ASN A 147 27.18 4.07 -18.58
CA ASN A 147 26.27 3.56 -17.54
C ASN A 147 24.98 2.98 -18.14
N VAL A 148 24.33 3.73 -19.03
CA VAL A 148 23.10 3.33 -19.73
C VAL A 148 23.35 2.11 -20.62
N ARG A 149 24.51 2.04 -21.28
CA ARG A 149 24.91 0.86 -22.06
C ARG A 149 25.09 -0.39 -21.19
N LEU A 150 25.76 -0.27 -20.04
CA LEU A 150 25.90 -1.39 -19.09
C LEU A 150 24.54 -1.82 -18.52
N ASN A 151 23.70 -0.86 -18.15
CA ASN A 151 22.36 -1.08 -17.60
C ASN A 151 21.45 -1.84 -18.58
N SER A 152 21.32 -1.31 -19.80
CA SER A 152 20.52 -1.94 -20.85
C SER A 152 21.04 -3.34 -21.22
N THR A 153 22.36 -3.52 -21.29
CA THR A 153 22.97 -4.85 -21.52
C THR A 153 22.72 -5.79 -20.34
N PHE A 154 22.79 -5.31 -19.10
CA PHE A 154 22.47 -6.09 -17.91
C PHE A 154 21.04 -6.61 -17.94
N TYR A 155 20.05 -5.78 -18.24
CA TYR A 155 18.66 -6.25 -18.32
C TYR A 155 18.42 -7.23 -19.46
N LYS A 156 19.07 -7.05 -20.61
CA LYS A 156 19.07 -8.08 -21.67
C LYS A 156 19.52 -9.44 -21.14
N GLN A 157 20.58 -9.49 -20.32
CA GLN A 157 21.07 -10.73 -19.74
C GLN A 157 20.17 -11.26 -18.60
N LEU A 158 19.67 -10.37 -17.75
CA LEU A 158 18.86 -10.73 -16.58
C LEU A 158 17.50 -11.31 -16.97
N PHE A 159 16.88 -10.77 -18.02
CA PHE A 159 15.56 -11.19 -18.51
C PHE A 159 15.65 -12.02 -19.80
N SER A 160 16.82 -12.56 -20.13
CA SER A 160 16.96 -13.49 -21.24
C SER A 160 16.12 -14.76 -20.99
N PRO A 161 15.29 -15.19 -21.96
CA PRO A 161 14.58 -16.46 -21.86
C PRO A 161 15.55 -17.62 -21.57
N SER A 162 15.29 -18.36 -20.49
CA SER A 162 16.13 -19.48 -20.07
C SER A 162 15.33 -20.44 -19.19
N GLU A 163 15.76 -21.70 -19.11
CA GLU A 163 15.11 -22.73 -18.28
C GLU A 163 15.20 -22.41 -16.78
N GLN A 164 16.24 -21.68 -16.36
CA GLN A 164 16.42 -21.22 -14.98
C GLN A 164 16.64 -19.71 -14.97
N PRO A 165 15.93 -18.96 -14.10
CA PRO A 165 16.11 -17.51 -13.98
C PRO A 165 17.59 -17.12 -13.81
N PRO A 166 18.12 -16.22 -14.66
CA PRO A 166 19.52 -15.83 -14.59
C PRO A 166 19.90 -15.26 -13.23
N ARG A 167 21.05 -15.71 -12.71
CA ARG A 167 21.63 -15.15 -11.48
C ARG A 167 22.10 -13.72 -11.73
N VAL A 168 21.81 -12.81 -10.80
CA VAL A 168 22.12 -11.38 -10.89
C VAL A 168 23.62 -11.15 -11.13
N GLY A 169 24.49 -11.86 -10.40
CA GLY A 169 25.95 -11.75 -10.58
C GLY A 169 26.42 -12.21 -11.95
N LYS A 170 25.86 -13.31 -12.48
CA LYS A 170 26.19 -13.82 -13.82
C LYS A 170 25.73 -12.85 -14.91
N ALA A 171 24.52 -12.30 -14.79
CA ALA A 171 24.00 -11.30 -15.72
C ALA A 171 24.87 -10.03 -15.75
N LEU A 172 25.29 -9.53 -14.58
CA LEU A 172 26.18 -8.38 -14.50
C LEU A 172 27.56 -8.68 -15.09
N TRP A 173 28.16 -9.83 -14.76
CA TRP A 173 29.45 -10.24 -15.32
C TRP A 173 29.39 -10.30 -16.85
N MET A 174 28.37 -10.97 -17.40
CA MET A 174 28.20 -11.09 -18.85
C MET A 174 28.01 -9.72 -19.51
N ALA A 175 27.20 -8.84 -18.90
CA ALA A 175 27.02 -7.48 -19.40
C ALA A 175 28.33 -6.68 -19.42
N LYS A 176 29.18 -6.81 -18.40
CA LYS A 176 30.51 -6.18 -18.38
C LYS A 176 31.43 -6.72 -19.47
N VAL A 177 31.39 -8.03 -19.73
CA VAL A 177 32.17 -8.65 -20.82
C VAL A 177 31.72 -8.10 -22.19
N ILE A 178 30.41 -8.02 -22.42
CA ILE A 178 29.82 -7.54 -23.69
C ILE A 178 30.11 -6.05 -23.92
N VAL A 179 29.93 -5.22 -22.89
CA VAL A 179 30.18 -3.77 -22.98
C VAL A 179 31.67 -3.45 -23.05
N GLY A 180 32.52 -4.34 -22.53
CA GLY A 180 33.96 -4.18 -22.46
C GLY A 180 34.43 -3.61 -21.12
N GLY A 181 35.65 -3.99 -20.71
CA GLY A 181 36.28 -3.66 -19.44
C GLY A 181 36.83 -2.24 -19.31
N GLY A 182 36.20 -1.25 -19.95
CA GLY A 182 36.62 0.16 -19.84
C GLY A 182 36.60 0.66 -18.39
N SER A 183 37.39 1.70 -18.11
CA SER A 183 37.51 2.30 -16.76
C SER A 183 36.15 2.62 -16.10
N ASN A 184 35.11 2.94 -16.88
CA ASN A 184 33.76 3.15 -16.36
C ASN A 184 33.10 1.86 -15.85
N THR A 185 33.06 0.82 -16.68
CA THR A 185 32.46 -0.50 -16.37
C THR A 185 33.12 -1.16 -15.16
N ALA A 186 34.44 -1.01 -15.02
CA ALA A 186 35.21 -1.54 -13.90
C ALA A 186 34.77 -0.99 -12.54
N LYS A 187 34.20 0.23 -12.50
CA LYS A 187 33.74 0.88 -11.26
C LYS A 187 32.41 0.30 -10.76
N PHE A 188 31.65 -0.42 -11.58
CA PHE A 188 30.37 -0.98 -11.13
C PHE A 188 30.60 -2.19 -10.22
N SER A 189 29.91 -2.24 -9.09
CA SER A 189 29.93 -3.37 -8.17
C SER A 189 28.50 -3.85 -7.94
N LEU A 190 28.38 -5.12 -7.55
CA LEU A 190 27.16 -5.68 -6.96
C LEU A 190 27.41 -5.78 -5.45
N LEU A 191 26.56 -5.13 -4.66
CA LEU A 191 26.44 -5.33 -3.23
C LEU A 191 25.22 -6.23 -2.98
N GLY A 192 25.41 -7.37 -2.33
CA GLY A 192 24.40 -8.42 -2.15
C GLY A 192 24.89 -9.78 -2.63
N ASP A 193 24.00 -10.77 -2.68
CA ASP A 193 24.33 -12.13 -3.11
C ASP A 193 24.40 -12.24 -4.65
N PRO A 194 25.57 -12.51 -5.27
CA PRO A 194 25.67 -12.71 -6.72
C PRO A 194 24.94 -13.95 -7.24
N ALA A 195 24.63 -14.93 -6.36
CA ALA A 195 23.88 -16.13 -6.70
C ALA A 195 22.37 -15.94 -6.71
N LEU A 196 21.87 -14.79 -6.25
CA LEU A 196 20.46 -14.42 -6.26
C LEU A 196 19.89 -14.49 -7.69
N SER A 197 18.70 -15.08 -7.81
CA SER A 197 17.84 -14.92 -8.99
C SER A 197 16.61 -14.10 -8.61
N LEU A 198 16.16 -13.23 -9.52
CA LEU A 198 14.92 -12.48 -9.30
C LEU A 198 13.71 -13.40 -9.40
N ILE A 199 12.74 -13.22 -8.50
CA ILE A 199 11.46 -13.93 -8.53
C ILE A 199 10.59 -13.26 -9.59
N THR A 200 10.65 -13.79 -10.81
CA THR A 200 9.78 -13.38 -11.92
C THR A 200 8.63 -14.37 -12.08
N PRO A 201 7.45 -13.92 -12.54
CA PRO A 201 6.29 -14.81 -12.71
C PRO A 201 6.63 -16.01 -13.61
N GLN A 202 6.30 -17.22 -13.16
CA GLN A 202 6.72 -18.46 -13.84
C GLN A 202 5.75 -18.90 -14.94
N MET A 203 4.45 -18.65 -14.77
CA MET A 203 3.44 -19.03 -15.75
C MET A 203 3.00 -17.86 -16.63
N LYS A 204 2.65 -18.17 -17.88
CA LYS A 204 1.96 -17.25 -18.79
C LYS A 204 0.46 -17.52 -18.74
N VAL A 205 -0.32 -16.50 -18.37
CA VAL A 205 -1.78 -16.54 -18.40
C VAL A 205 -2.27 -16.11 -19.78
N ASN A 206 -3.14 -16.92 -20.39
CA ASN A 206 -3.82 -16.55 -21.63
C ASN A 206 -5.03 -15.69 -21.29
N LEU A 207 -4.85 -14.38 -21.36
CA LEU A 207 -5.85 -13.37 -21.01
C LEU A 207 -6.64 -12.94 -22.25
N SER A 208 -7.95 -12.80 -22.10
CA SER A 208 -8.87 -12.32 -23.12
C SER A 208 -9.74 -11.20 -22.56
N VAL A 209 -10.05 -10.20 -23.40
CA VAL A 209 -10.93 -9.08 -23.08
C VAL A 209 -11.98 -8.95 -24.17
N SER A 210 -13.26 -8.91 -23.78
CA SER A 210 -14.39 -8.82 -24.72
C SER A 210 -15.46 -7.85 -24.22
N PRO A 211 -15.89 -6.84 -25.00
CA PRO A 211 -15.35 -6.47 -26.31
C PRO A 211 -13.90 -5.96 -26.22
N ASP A 212 -13.20 -5.90 -27.35
CA ASP A 212 -11.83 -5.39 -27.48
C ASP A 212 -11.72 -3.84 -27.39
N THR A 213 -12.78 -3.19 -26.91
CA THR A 213 -12.93 -1.74 -26.80
C THR A 213 -13.40 -1.36 -25.41
N LEU A 214 -12.65 -0.47 -24.75
CA LEU A 214 -13.02 0.17 -23.50
C LEU A 214 -13.87 1.41 -23.81
N LYS A 215 -15.19 1.28 -23.69
CA LYS A 215 -16.13 2.40 -23.83
C LYS A 215 -16.48 2.98 -22.47
N ALA A 216 -16.59 4.30 -22.36
CA ALA A 216 -17.07 4.94 -21.13
C ALA A 216 -18.44 4.38 -20.74
N LEU A 217 -18.61 3.99 -19.47
CA LEU A 217 -19.82 3.37 -18.92
C LEU A 217 -20.20 2.02 -19.55
N GLY A 218 -19.34 1.49 -20.44
CA GLY A 218 -19.51 0.18 -21.04
C GLY A 218 -19.01 -0.94 -20.13
N GLU A 219 -19.51 -2.14 -20.35
CA GLU A 219 -19.02 -3.34 -19.68
C GLU A 219 -18.04 -4.09 -20.56
N ILE A 220 -16.98 -4.59 -19.94
CA ILE A 220 -16.06 -5.56 -20.52
C ILE A 220 -16.07 -6.83 -19.69
N ASN A 221 -15.81 -7.95 -20.35
CA ASN A 221 -15.55 -9.23 -19.73
C ASN A 221 -14.06 -9.53 -19.84
N ILE A 222 -13.43 -9.83 -18.71
CA ILE A 222 -12.03 -10.20 -18.61
C ILE A 222 -11.99 -11.68 -18.23
N SER A 223 -11.39 -12.51 -19.06
CA SER A 223 -11.23 -13.94 -18.77
C SER A 223 -9.79 -14.39 -18.93
N GLY A 224 -9.39 -15.36 -18.12
CA GLY A 224 -8.05 -15.93 -18.17
C GLY A 224 -8.07 -17.44 -18.08
N VAL A 225 -7.17 -18.09 -18.83
CA VAL A 225 -6.91 -19.53 -18.75
C VAL A 225 -5.45 -19.75 -18.42
N LEU A 226 -5.19 -20.51 -17.37
CA LEU A 226 -3.87 -20.91 -16.94
C LEU A 226 -3.43 -22.21 -17.64
N PRO A 227 -2.13 -22.47 -17.79
CA PRO A 227 -1.63 -23.72 -18.37
C PRO A 227 -1.98 -24.95 -17.53
N ASP A 228 -2.04 -24.80 -16.20
CA ASP A 228 -2.48 -25.85 -15.28
C ASP A 228 -4.00 -25.77 -15.06
N PRO A 229 -4.78 -26.78 -15.51
CA PRO A 229 -6.22 -26.81 -15.33
C PRO A 229 -6.68 -27.13 -13.90
N ASN A 230 -5.78 -27.48 -12.98
CA ASN A 230 -6.12 -27.73 -11.57
C ASN A 230 -5.61 -26.60 -10.66
N PHE A 231 -5.26 -25.45 -11.23
CA PHE A 231 -4.80 -24.33 -10.43
C PHE A 231 -5.98 -23.66 -9.72
N ASP A 232 -5.97 -23.74 -8.39
CA ASP A 232 -6.83 -22.94 -7.52
C ASP A 232 -6.00 -21.88 -6.81
N GLY A 233 -6.50 -20.65 -6.77
CA GLY A 233 -5.76 -19.54 -6.20
C GLY A 233 -6.43 -18.19 -6.41
N GLN A 234 -5.61 -17.14 -6.52
CA GLN A 234 -6.10 -15.77 -6.67
C GLN A 234 -5.42 -15.07 -7.84
N CYS A 235 -6.11 -14.08 -8.40
CA CYS A 235 -5.53 -13.19 -9.38
C CYS A 235 -5.78 -11.73 -9.04
N TYR A 236 -4.79 -10.90 -9.37
CA TYR A 236 -4.81 -9.46 -9.23
C TYR A 236 -4.93 -8.86 -10.62
N VAL A 237 -6.14 -8.39 -10.95
CA VAL A 237 -6.49 -7.84 -12.25
C VAL A 237 -6.45 -6.32 -12.20
N ARG A 238 -5.87 -5.73 -13.25
CA ARG A 238 -5.84 -4.28 -13.45
C ARG A 238 -6.26 -3.94 -14.86
N VAL A 239 -7.12 -2.94 -14.98
CA VAL A 239 -7.50 -2.32 -16.26
C VAL A 239 -6.93 -0.91 -16.24
N PHE A 240 -6.28 -0.53 -17.32
CA PHE A 240 -5.70 0.79 -17.51
C PHE A 240 -6.30 1.45 -18.73
N ASP A 241 -6.50 2.75 -18.61
CA ASP A 241 -6.75 3.65 -19.72
C ASP A 241 -5.55 3.66 -20.68
N SER A 242 -5.66 4.41 -21.76
CA SER A 242 -4.58 4.58 -22.70
C SER A 242 -3.37 5.27 -22.09
N SER A 243 -2.19 4.72 -22.40
CA SER A 243 -0.94 5.39 -22.06
C SER A 243 -0.87 6.79 -22.68
N ARG A 244 -0.48 7.78 -21.90
CA ARG A 244 -0.32 9.18 -22.33
C ARG A 244 1.10 9.42 -22.83
N TYR A 245 1.24 9.99 -24.03
CA TYR A 245 2.53 10.56 -24.45
C TYR A 245 2.64 11.99 -23.91
N ALA A 246 3.60 12.23 -23.04
CA ALA A 246 3.90 13.54 -22.48
C ALA A 246 5.15 14.11 -23.14
N THR A 247 5.21 15.43 -23.21
CA THR A 247 6.43 16.14 -23.61
C THR A 247 6.78 17.17 -22.55
N TYR A 248 8.06 17.26 -22.23
CA TYR A 248 8.59 18.27 -21.34
C TYR A 248 9.57 19.16 -22.10
N LYS A 249 9.27 20.46 -22.14
CA LYS A 249 10.15 21.47 -22.72
C LYS A 249 10.96 22.11 -21.61
N SER A 250 12.27 21.86 -21.62
CA SER A 250 13.16 22.53 -20.68
C SER A 250 13.29 24.02 -20.97
N PRO A 251 13.45 24.87 -19.94
CA PRO A 251 13.72 26.29 -20.10
C PRO A 251 14.95 26.63 -20.98
N ARG A 252 15.97 25.75 -21.04
CA ARG A 252 17.24 26.00 -21.75
C ARG A 252 17.80 24.79 -22.51
N GLY A 253 16.99 23.77 -22.81
CA GLY A 253 17.48 22.58 -23.50
C GLY A 253 16.42 21.88 -24.35
N PRO A 254 16.67 20.63 -24.79
CA PRO A 254 15.78 19.95 -25.73
C PRO A 254 14.40 19.64 -25.12
N THR A 255 13.43 19.43 -26.00
CA THR A 255 12.14 18.82 -25.62
C THR A 255 12.33 17.31 -25.55
N VAL A 256 11.96 16.70 -24.44
CA VAL A 256 11.93 15.23 -24.31
C VAL A 256 10.50 14.73 -24.32
N GLY A 257 10.28 13.61 -25.00
CA GLY A 257 9.02 12.88 -24.97
C GLY A 257 9.16 11.57 -24.22
N TYR A 258 8.10 11.16 -23.53
CA TYR A 258 8.04 9.92 -22.76
C TYR A 258 6.59 9.45 -22.64
N SER A 259 6.39 8.14 -22.47
CA SER A 259 5.06 7.57 -22.27
C SER A 259 4.81 7.25 -20.80
N LEU A 260 3.73 7.78 -20.25
CA LEU A 260 3.21 7.43 -18.94
C LEU A 260 2.16 6.32 -19.08
N PRO A 261 2.09 5.35 -18.13
CA PRO A 261 0.98 4.42 -18.05
C PRO A 261 -0.36 5.17 -17.98
N GLY A 262 -1.42 4.58 -18.53
CA GLY A 262 -2.77 5.14 -18.39
C GLY A 262 -3.28 5.07 -16.95
N ALA A 263 -4.26 5.90 -16.64
CA ALA A 263 -4.93 5.88 -15.34
C ALA A 263 -5.54 4.49 -15.06
N PRO A 264 -5.53 4.01 -13.81
CA PRO A 264 -6.19 2.75 -13.46
C PRO A 264 -7.71 2.91 -13.56
N LEU A 265 -8.36 2.09 -14.37
CA LEU A 265 -9.82 2.06 -14.52
C LEU A 265 -10.47 1.03 -13.59
N PHE A 266 -9.74 -0.05 -13.28
CA PHE A 266 -10.16 -1.07 -12.33
C PHE A 266 -8.95 -1.74 -11.70
N ARG A 267 -9.11 -2.18 -10.45
CA ARG A 267 -8.10 -2.90 -9.69
C ARG A 267 -8.77 -3.82 -8.69
N GLY A 268 -8.60 -5.13 -8.83
CA GLY A 268 -9.22 -6.07 -7.91
C GLY A 268 -8.52 -7.41 -7.77
N ILE A 269 -8.86 -8.10 -6.69
CA ILE A 269 -8.48 -9.49 -6.42
C ILE A 269 -9.69 -10.37 -6.71
N LEU A 270 -9.48 -11.42 -7.51
CA LEU A 270 -10.49 -12.40 -7.89
C LEU A 270 -10.00 -13.81 -7.55
N SER A 271 -10.93 -14.74 -7.41
CA SER A 271 -10.62 -16.17 -7.24
C SER A 271 -10.41 -16.84 -8.59
N ILE A 272 -9.51 -17.83 -8.62
CA ILE A 272 -9.30 -18.75 -9.75
C ILE A 272 -9.72 -20.13 -9.28
N GLU A 273 -10.52 -20.80 -10.11
CA GLU A 273 -10.95 -22.19 -9.92
C GLU A 273 -10.67 -22.96 -11.21
N ASP A 274 -10.13 -24.18 -11.10
CA ASP A 274 -9.83 -25.06 -12.23
C ASP A 274 -9.02 -24.36 -13.35
N GLY A 275 -8.03 -23.55 -12.94
CA GLY A 275 -7.16 -22.81 -13.84
C GLY A 275 -7.87 -21.73 -14.67
N ARG A 276 -9.05 -21.26 -14.25
CA ARG A 276 -9.87 -20.29 -14.99
C ARG A 276 -10.41 -19.19 -14.09
N PHE A 277 -10.56 -18.00 -14.66
CA PHE A 277 -11.34 -16.93 -14.04
C PHE A 277 -12.05 -16.11 -15.11
N GLU A 278 -13.18 -15.51 -14.72
CA GLU A 278 -13.95 -14.60 -15.55
C GLU A 278 -14.54 -13.49 -14.67
N HIS A 279 -14.45 -12.25 -15.14
CA HIS A 279 -14.97 -11.11 -14.40
C HIS A 279 -15.45 -9.99 -15.32
N LYS A 280 -16.65 -9.50 -15.02
CA LYS A 280 -17.20 -8.32 -15.68
C LYS A 280 -16.77 -7.07 -14.95
N VAL A 281 -16.38 -6.05 -15.71
CA VAL A 281 -16.00 -4.74 -15.19
C VAL A 281 -16.72 -3.68 -16.01
N ARG A 282 -17.31 -2.69 -15.32
CA ARG A 282 -17.82 -1.50 -15.98
C ARG A 282 -16.76 -0.39 -15.98
N ILE A 283 -16.55 0.23 -17.12
CA ILE A 283 -15.51 1.23 -17.35
C ILE A 283 -16.01 2.60 -16.86
N PRO A 284 -15.21 3.35 -16.07
CA PRO A 284 -15.54 4.70 -15.64
C PRO A 284 -15.89 5.65 -16.77
N LYS A 285 -16.63 6.72 -16.47
CA LYS A 285 -16.88 7.82 -17.42
C LYS A 285 -15.60 8.58 -17.79
N ASP A 286 -14.65 8.63 -16.85
CA ASP A 286 -13.35 9.31 -16.99
C ASP A 286 -12.35 8.43 -17.74
N ILE A 287 -12.44 8.41 -19.07
CA ILE A 287 -11.46 7.75 -19.94
C ILE A 287 -10.91 8.71 -21.00
N SER A 288 -9.76 8.34 -21.55
CA SER A 288 -9.15 9.01 -22.68
C SER A 288 -9.82 8.62 -24.00
N TYR A 289 -10.58 9.54 -24.59
CA TYR A 289 -11.32 9.28 -25.83
C TYR A 289 -10.41 9.24 -27.07
N GLY A 290 -10.54 8.18 -27.89
CA GLY A 290 -9.99 8.12 -29.25
C GLY A 290 -8.57 7.55 -29.34
N SER A 291 -8.20 6.64 -28.45
CA SER A 291 -6.83 6.13 -28.30
C SER A 291 -6.77 4.60 -28.43
N GLN A 292 -5.62 4.02 -28.77
CA GLN A 292 -5.43 2.56 -28.96
C GLN A 292 -4.32 2.02 -28.07
N ARG A 293 -4.27 2.44 -26.80
CA ARG A 293 -3.18 2.09 -25.89
C ARG A 293 -3.69 1.62 -24.52
N GLY A 294 -4.95 1.22 -24.44
CA GLY A 294 -5.52 0.62 -23.24
C GLY A 294 -4.87 -0.72 -22.95
N ARG A 295 -4.83 -1.11 -21.67
CA ARG A 295 -4.13 -2.33 -21.22
C ARG A 295 -4.88 -3.00 -20.09
N VAL A 296 -4.98 -4.32 -20.14
CA VAL A 296 -5.38 -5.16 -19.02
C VAL A 296 -4.21 -6.06 -18.65
N SER A 297 -3.91 -6.17 -17.36
CA SER A 297 -2.87 -7.06 -16.84
C SER A 297 -3.41 -7.90 -15.70
N VAL A 298 -2.91 -9.11 -15.58
CA VAL A 298 -3.19 -10.01 -14.47
C VAL A 298 -1.89 -10.56 -13.87
N PHE A 299 -1.86 -10.66 -12.56
CA PHE A 299 -0.88 -11.44 -11.81
C PHE A 299 -1.61 -12.52 -11.02
N VAL A 300 -1.23 -13.78 -11.18
CA VAL A 300 -1.89 -14.95 -10.53
C VAL A 300 -0.93 -15.58 -9.53
N TRP A 301 -1.45 -16.12 -8.43
CA TRP A 301 -0.64 -16.84 -7.46
C TRP A 301 -1.48 -17.83 -6.65
N ASN A 302 -0.82 -18.90 -6.21
CA ASN A 302 -1.23 -19.73 -5.08
C ASN A 302 -0.03 -19.93 -4.15
N GLU A 303 -0.06 -20.92 -3.28
CA GLU A 303 1.06 -21.19 -2.34
C GLU A 303 2.32 -21.72 -3.03
N GLN A 304 2.23 -22.22 -4.26
CA GLN A 304 3.31 -22.95 -4.94
C GLN A 304 3.92 -22.18 -6.11
N ILE A 305 3.07 -21.53 -6.92
CA ILE A 305 3.49 -20.96 -8.20
C ILE A 305 2.70 -19.69 -8.53
N ASP A 306 3.33 -18.82 -9.30
CA ASP A 306 2.78 -17.56 -9.78
C ASP A 306 2.83 -17.45 -11.30
N GLY A 307 2.16 -16.44 -11.82
CA GLY A 307 2.12 -16.17 -13.25
C GLY A 307 1.65 -14.77 -13.57
N CYS A 308 1.76 -14.40 -14.83
CA CYS A 308 1.23 -13.14 -15.31
C CYS A 308 0.71 -13.25 -16.74
N GLY A 309 -0.18 -12.33 -17.10
CA GLY A 309 -0.71 -12.19 -18.44
C GLY A 309 -1.09 -10.74 -18.70
N LYS A 310 -1.19 -10.39 -19.98
CA LYS A 310 -1.67 -9.07 -20.38
C LYS A 310 -2.37 -9.12 -21.74
N VAL A 311 -3.23 -8.14 -21.93
CA VAL A 311 -3.75 -7.69 -23.23
C VAL A 311 -3.44 -6.20 -23.31
N ASP A 312 -2.84 -5.75 -24.40
CA ASP A 312 -2.54 -4.35 -24.64
C ASP A 312 -3.14 -3.89 -25.98
N SER A 313 -2.89 -2.63 -26.33
CA SER A 313 -3.38 -2.02 -27.59
C SER A 313 -4.91 -2.01 -27.73
N LEU A 314 -5.64 -2.04 -26.62
CA LEU A 314 -7.10 -1.95 -26.62
C LEU A 314 -7.52 -0.54 -27.07
N PHE A 315 -8.59 -0.47 -27.86
CA PHE A 315 -9.20 0.81 -28.21
C PHE A 315 -9.91 1.37 -26.98
N VAL A 316 -9.69 2.66 -26.69
CA VAL A 316 -10.34 3.38 -25.61
C VAL A 316 -11.05 4.59 -26.20
N GLY A 317 -12.37 4.61 -26.06
CA GLY A 317 -13.19 5.68 -26.59
C GLY A 317 -14.63 5.29 -26.88
N GLY A 318 -15.43 6.32 -27.15
CA GLY A 318 -16.89 6.21 -27.23
C GLY A 318 -17.53 6.05 -25.86
N THR A 319 -18.85 6.18 -25.83
CA THR A 319 -19.67 6.03 -24.63
C THR A 319 -20.72 4.97 -24.92
N ALA A 320 -20.91 4.03 -23.99
CA ALA A 320 -21.96 3.04 -24.12
C ALA A 320 -23.34 3.71 -24.01
N HIS A 321 -24.32 3.19 -24.74
CA HIS A 321 -25.69 3.63 -24.56
C HIS A 321 -26.22 3.07 -23.25
N ILE A 322 -26.56 3.95 -22.31
CA ILE A 322 -27.12 3.60 -21.00
C ILE A 322 -28.61 3.90 -20.99
N SER A 323 -29.41 2.97 -20.48
CA SER A 323 -30.87 3.14 -20.39
C SER A 323 -31.31 3.89 -19.13
N ARG A 324 -30.43 3.97 -18.12
CA ARG A 324 -30.66 4.64 -16.84
C ARG A 324 -29.35 5.24 -16.36
N GLU A 325 -29.38 6.50 -15.99
CA GLU A 325 -28.25 7.17 -15.34
C GLU A 325 -28.29 6.94 -13.83
N ASP A 326 -27.13 6.76 -13.23
CA ASP A 326 -26.98 6.83 -11.78
C ASP A 326 -26.82 8.28 -11.35
N THR A 327 -27.49 8.64 -10.25
CA THR A 327 -27.43 9.98 -9.65
C THR A 327 -27.12 9.91 -8.15
N GLN A 328 -26.90 8.71 -7.60
CA GLN A 328 -26.56 8.51 -6.20
C GLN A 328 -25.05 8.29 -6.09
N GLY A 329 -24.43 8.89 -5.07
CA GLY A 329 -23.03 8.61 -4.77
C GLY A 329 -22.87 7.26 -4.05
N PRO A 330 -21.63 6.77 -3.91
CA PRO A 330 -21.35 5.50 -3.27
C PRO A 330 -21.73 5.51 -1.79
N ASP A 331 -22.13 4.35 -1.25
CA ASP A 331 -22.21 4.14 0.18
C ASP A 331 -20.80 3.92 0.77
N ILE A 332 -20.53 4.55 1.92
CA ILE A 332 -19.20 4.57 2.53
C ILE A 332 -19.31 4.23 4.00
N THR A 333 -18.62 3.18 4.41
CA THR A 333 -18.43 2.80 5.82
C THR A 333 -16.96 2.98 6.20
N ILE A 334 -16.69 3.62 7.33
CA ILE A 334 -15.33 3.83 7.87
C ILE A 334 -15.20 3.04 9.15
N ASP A 335 -14.17 2.20 9.22
CA ASP A 335 -13.83 1.35 10.36
C ASP A 335 -12.30 1.45 10.64
N ILE A 336 -11.84 0.85 11.73
CA ILE A 336 -10.43 0.80 12.12
C ILE A 336 -10.01 -0.67 12.17
N LYS A 337 -9.06 -1.03 11.30
CA LYS A 337 -8.63 -2.44 11.16
C LYS A 337 -8.13 -3.00 12.49
N GLY A 338 -8.71 -4.12 12.91
CA GLY A 338 -8.31 -4.85 14.13
C GLY A 338 -9.05 -4.43 15.39
N GLN A 339 -10.11 -3.62 15.28
CA GLN A 339 -11.05 -3.31 16.36
C GLN A 339 -12.47 -3.24 15.79
N HIS A 340 -13.47 -3.49 16.63
CA HIS A 340 -14.86 -3.12 16.31
C HIS A 340 -14.99 -1.63 16.61
N PHE A 341 -15.14 -0.80 15.58
CA PHE A 341 -15.18 0.65 15.74
C PHE A 341 -16.60 1.20 15.64
N ALA A 342 -16.96 2.03 16.62
CA ALA A 342 -18.11 2.93 16.57
C ALA A 342 -17.64 4.39 16.54
N ASP A 343 -18.48 5.26 16.00
CA ASP A 343 -18.21 6.70 15.97
C ASP A 343 -18.00 7.25 17.39
N GLY A 344 -16.85 7.88 17.62
CA GLY A 344 -16.40 8.39 18.92
C GLY A 344 -15.47 7.44 19.71
N ASP A 345 -15.20 6.23 19.19
CA ASP A 345 -14.36 5.26 19.90
C ASP A 345 -12.89 5.69 20.03
N TYR A 346 -12.23 5.08 21.02
CA TYR A 346 -10.81 5.25 21.23
C TYR A 346 -9.97 4.52 20.19
N VAL A 347 -8.89 5.18 19.77
CA VAL A 347 -7.86 4.60 18.90
C VAL A 347 -6.46 4.95 19.40
N GLY A 348 -5.47 4.19 18.94
CA GLY A 348 -4.06 4.55 19.11
C GLY A 348 -3.66 5.72 18.20
N PRO A 349 -2.45 6.29 18.38
CA PRO A 349 -1.97 7.44 17.60
C PRO A 349 -1.67 7.13 16.12
N SER A 350 -1.56 5.86 15.76
CA SER A 350 -1.32 5.41 14.39
C SER A 350 -2.33 4.32 14.00
N PRO A 351 -3.61 4.65 13.77
CA PRO A 351 -4.62 3.67 13.39
C PRO A 351 -4.53 3.32 11.89
N ILE A 352 -4.88 2.08 11.55
CA ILE A 352 -5.12 1.67 10.16
C ILE A 352 -6.60 1.88 9.86
N ILE A 353 -6.90 2.89 9.05
CA ILE A 353 -8.26 3.14 8.56
C ILE A 353 -8.62 2.06 7.55
N GLN A 354 -9.78 1.44 7.71
CA GLN A 354 -10.39 0.53 6.74
C GLN A 354 -11.73 1.10 6.31
N ALA A 355 -11.81 1.62 5.09
CA ALA A 355 -13.06 2.12 4.53
C ALA A 355 -13.58 1.17 3.46
N THR A 356 -14.84 0.77 3.58
CA THR A 356 -15.58 0.02 2.57
C THR A 356 -16.42 1.00 1.76
N ILE A 357 -16.30 0.92 0.44
CA ILE A 357 -17.03 1.76 -0.52
C ILE A 357 -17.83 0.81 -1.39
N GLU A 358 -19.13 1.05 -1.52
CA GLU A 358 -20.05 0.21 -2.28
C GLU A 358 -20.94 1.07 -3.19
N ASP A 359 -21.07 0.65 -4.45
CA ASP A 359 -21.90 1.33 -5.44
C ASP A 359 -22.38 0.36 -6.52
N GLU A 360 -23.67 0.41 -6.86
CA GLU A 360 -24.26 -0.50 -7.85
C GLU A 360 -23.72 -0.31 -9.27
N SER A 361 -23.33 0.91 -9.59
CA SER A 361 -22.72 1.27 -10.87
C SER A 361 -21.23 0.97 -10.89
N GLY A 362 -20.57 0.98 -9.74
CA GLY A 362 -19.15 0.70 -9.58
C GLY A 362 -18.38 1.91 -9.06
N ILE A 363 -17.16 1.66 -8.60
CA ILE A 363 -16.34 2.70 -7.94
C ILE A 363 -15.35 3.29 -8.94
N ASN A 364 -15.29 4.62 -8.99
CA ASN A 364 -14.30 5.32 -9.81
C ASN A 364 -12.96 5.40 -9.08
N ILE A 365 -11.95 4.76 -9.67
CA ILE A 365 -10.57 4.74 -9.15
C ILE A 365 -9.56 5.39 -10.09
N THR A 366 -10.02 6.11 -11.12
CA THR A 366 -9.13 6.77 -12.09
C THR A 366 -8.19 7.74 -11.40
N GLY A 367 -8.67 8.42 -10.35
CA GLY A 367 -7.90 9.41 -9.62
C GLY A 367 -7.57 10.64 -10.45
N GLU A 368 -8.35 10.90 -11.51
CA GLU A 368 -8.27 12.13 -12.28
C GLU A 368 -8.53 13.34 -11.37
N ILE A 369 -7.99 14.50 -11.76
CA ILE A 369 -8.07 15.72 -10.94
C ILE A 369 -9.55 16.03 -10.66
N GLY A 370 -9.90 16.05 -9.37
CA GLY A 370 -11.28 16.28 -8.92
C GLY A 370 -12.08 15.02 -8.60
N HIS A 371 -11.66 13.83 -9.05
CA HIS A 371 -12.30 12.54 -8.76
C HIS A 371 -11.37 11.59 -7.98
N GLU A 372 -10.52 12.16 -7.14
CA GLU A 372 -9.66 11.40 -6.22
C GLU A 372 -10.47 10.90 -5.02
N ILE A 373 -10.19 9.67 -4.58
CA ILE A 373 -10.65 9.19 -3.27
C ILE A 373 -9.74 9.81 -2.23
N THR A 374 -10.32 10.60 -1.34
CA THR A 374 -9.58 11.40 -0.37
C THR A 374 -10.00 11.09 1.05
N LEU A 375 -9.01 10.95 1.93
CA LEU A 375 -9.18 10.91 3.38
C LEU A 375 -8.71 12.25 3.94
N THR A 376 -9.60 12.95 4.64
CA THR A 376 -9.32 14.23 5.28
C THR A 376 -9.34 14.06 6.79
N VAL A 377 -8.31 14.55 7.46
CA VAL A 377 -8.21 14.57 8.93
C VAL A 377 -8.31 16.02 9.40
N ASP A 378 -9.25 16.29 10.31
CA ASP A 378 -9.51 17.59 10.94
C ASP A 378 -9.75 18.73 9.93
N ALA A 379 -10.38 18.44 8.80
CA ALA A 379 -10.62 19.37 7.68
C ALA A 379 -9.35 20.07 7.11
N ARG A 380 -8.15 19.56 7.43
CA ARG A 380 -6.87 20.21 7.08
C ARG A 380 -5.93 19.29 6.33
N ARG A 381 -5.71 18.07 6.84
CA ARG A 381 -4.75 17.13 6.27
C ARG A 381 -5.47 16.23 5.27
N ILE A 382 -5.19 16.42 3.98
CA ILE A 382 -5.81 15.67 2.90
C ILE A 382 -4.81 14.63 2.38
N TYR A 383 -5.25 13.38 2.33
CA TYR A 383 -4.51 12.24 1.81
C TYR A 383 -5.26 11.69 0.59
N ASN A 384 -4.61 11.65 -0.57
CA ASN A 384 -5.12 10.90 -1.71
C ASN A 384 -4.90 9.41 -1.44
N VAL A 385 -6.00 8.68 -1.23
CA VAL A 385 -6.00 7.26 -0.89
C VAL A 385 -6.47 6.36 -2.03
N THR A 386 -6.72 6.92 -3.21
CA THR A 386 -7.22 6.21 -4.41
C THR A 386 -6.42 4.94 -4.71
N LYS A 387 -5.09 5.01 -4.61
CA LYS A 387 -4.20 3.87 -4.91
C LYS A 387 -4.26 2.72 -3.91
N TYR A 388 -4.88 2.93 -2.74
CA TYR A 388 -5.05 1.90 -1.72
C TYR A 388 -6.40 1.19 -1.82
N LEU A 389 -7.28 1.62 -2.72
CA LEU A 389 -8.53 0.91 -2.99
C LEU A 389 -8.25 -0.39 -3.75
N LEU A 390 -8.80 -1.49 -3.23
CA LEU A 390 -8.83 -2.79 -3.89
C LEU A 390 -10.26 -3.30 -3.95
N CYS A 391 -10.72 -3.65 -5.15
CA CYS A 391 -11.98 -4.36 -5.34
C CYS A 391 -11.81 -5.85 -5.01
N GLU A 392 -12.73 -6.44 -4.24
CA GLU A 392 -12.68 -7.87 -3.89
C GLU A 392 -13.85 -8.58 -4.58
N ASN A 393 -13.54 -9.45 -5.55
CA ASN A 393 -14.51 -10.23 -6.36
C ASN A 393 -15.61 -9.42 -7.10
N SER A 394 -15.62 -8.09 -7.01
CA SER A 394 -16.65 -7.23 -7.60
C SER A 394 -16.14 -5.80 -7.83
N TYR A 395 -16.40 -5.23 -9.00
CA TYR A 395 -16.15 -3.80 -9.28
C TYR A 395 -17.07 -2.84 -8.52
N LYS A 396 -18.13 -3.38 -7.87
CA LYS A 396 -19.11 -2.63 -7.07
C LYS A 396 -18.68 -2.39 -5.63
N LYS A 397 -17.69 -3.13 -5.13
CA LYS A 397 -17.25 -3.07 -3.73
C LYS A 397 -15.73 -2.97 -3.65
N GLY A 398 -15.25 -1.97 -2.92
CA GLY A 398 -13.83 -1.68 -2.77
C GLY A 398 -13.47 -1.40 -1.33
N ILE A 399 -12.29 -1.84 -0.92
CA ILE A 399 -11.75 -1.59 0.43
C ILE A 399 -10.50 -0.72 0.30
N VAL A 400 -10.50 0.40 1.01
CA VAL A 400 -9.33 1.27 1.21
C VAL A 400 -8.73 0.95 2.56
N ARG A 401 -7.43 0.61 2.60
CA ARG A 401 -6.67 0.45 3.85
C ARG A 401 -5.53 1.48 3.90
N TYR A 402 -5.54 2.37 4.88
CA TYR A 402 -4.56 3.45 4.99
C TYR A 402 -4.08 3.65 6.43
N GLN A 403 -2.76 3.58 6.62
CA GLN A 403 -2.12 3.83 7.92
C GLN A 403 -2.00 5.34 8.14
N LEU A 404 -2.71 5.87 9.14
CA LEU A 404 -2.43 7.20 9.68
C LEU A 404 -1.27 7.09 10.66
N GLU A 405 -0.44 8.13 10.73
CA GLU A 405 0.71 8.18 11.61
C GLU A 405 0.68 9.45 12.45
N ASN A 406 1.08 9.32 13.72
CA ASN A 406 1.34 10.44 14.62
C ASN A 406 0.15 11.40 14.77
N LEU A 407 -1.06 10.85 14.96
CA LEU A 407 -2.18 11.65 15.43
C LEU A 407 -1.90 12.13 16.86
N SER A 408 -2.21 13.40 17.13
CA SER A 408 -2.12 13.98 18.46
C SER A 408 -3.15 13.36 19.41
N GLU A 409 -2.91 13.42 20.72
CA GLU A 409 -3.93 13.05 21.69
C GLU A 409 -5.16 13.97 21.56
N GLY A 410 -6.36 13.38 21.63
CA GLY A 410 -7.63 14.11 21.60
C GLY A 410 -8.59 13.63 20.53
N GLU A 411 -9.67 14.39 20.36
CA GLU A 411 -10.69 14.13 19.35
C GLU A 411 -10.20 14.54 17.96
N HIS A 412 -10.47 13.69 16.96
CA HIS A 412 -10.20 13.96 15.56
C HIS A 412 -11.39 13.55 14.70
N THR A 413 -11.61 14.30 13.61
CA THR A 413 -12.63 13.94 12.61
C THR A 413 -11.94 13.41 11.35
N LEU A 414 -12.36 12.22 10.94
CA LEU A 414 -12.03 11.64 9.64
C LEU A 414 -13.19 11.87 8.68
N ALA A 415 -12.90 12.33 7.47
CA ALA A 415 -13.87 12.43 6.38
C ALA A 415 -13.31 11.75 5.13
N LEU A 416 -14.00 10.73 4.62
CA LEU A 416 -13.64 10.05 3.38
C LEU A 416 -14.62 10.42 2.28
N LYS A 417 -14.08 10.92 1.16
CA LYS A 417 -14.83 11.24 -0.06
C LYS A 417 -14.46 10.25 -1.16
N ALA A 418 -15.48 9.69 -1.82
CA ALA A 418 -15.33 8.76 -2.93
C ALA A 418 -16.34 9.07 -4.06
N TRP A 419 -16.14 8.43 -5.20
CA TRP A 419 -16.87 8.66 -6.44
C TRP A 419 -17.30 7.34 -7.07
N ASP A 420 -18.51 7.30 -7.64
CA ASP A 420 -18.94 6.21 -8.51
C ASP A 420 -18.42 6.42 -9.95
N ILE A 421 -18.60 5.43 -10.82
CA ILE A 421 -18.21 5.51 -12.24
C ILE A 421 -18.98 6.57 -13.06
N PHE A 422 -20.10 7.09 -12.56
CA PHE A 422 -20.90 8.15 -13.16
C PHE A 422 -20.46 9.55 -12.72
N ASN A 423 -19.51 9.62 -11.79
CA ASN A 423 -18.99 10.81 -11.13
C ASN A 423 -19.95 11.45 -10.12
N ASN A 424 -20.85 10.66 -9.53
CA ASN A 424 -21.56 11.03 -8.31
C ASN A 424 -20.63 10.81 -7.11
N SER A 425 -20.58 11.78 -6.19
CA SER A 425 -19.73 11.68 -4.99
C SER A 425 -20.53 11.56 -3.71
N ALA A 426 -19.95 10.86 -2.75
CA ALA A 426 -20.43 10.84 -1.37
C ALA A 426 -19.27 11.14 -0.42
N THR A 427 -19.59 11.63 0.77
CA THR A 427 -18.62 11.84 1.85
C THR A 427 -19.19 11.29 3.15
N LYS A 428 -18.42 10.43 3.81
CA LYS A 428 -18.72 9.93 5.15
C LYS A 428 -17.72 10.50 6.14
N SER A 429 -18.23 10.94 7.28
CA SER A 429 -17.39 11.39 8.39
C SER A 429 -17.63 10.53 9.63
N VAL A 430 -16.57 10.32 10.40
CA VAL A 430 -16.59 9.70 11.72
C VAL A 430 -15.61 10.44 12.63
N THR A 431 -15.89 10.41 13.92
CA THR A 431 -15.04 10.95 14.99
C THR A 431 -14.30 9.80 15.66
N LEU A 432 -13.06 10.03 16.05
CA LEU A 432 -12.28 9.12 16.86
C LEU A 432 -11.58 9.89 17.98
N VAL A 433 -11.26 9.20 19.07
CA VAL A 433 -10.54 9.79 20.20
C VAL A 433 -9.19 9.11 20.34
N VAL A 434 -8.12 9.83 20.02
CA VAL A 434 -6.75 9.33 20.11
C VAL A 434 -6.30 9.34 21.57
N VAL A 435 -5.94 8.17 22.08
CA VAL A 435 -5.34 8.02 23.40
C VAL A 435 -3.92 7.48 23.24
N PRO A 436 -2.89 8.17 23.76
CA PRO A 436 -1.54 7.65 23.76
C PRO A 436 -1.47 6.28 24.44
N GLU A 437 -0.66 5.37 23.89
CA GLU A 437 -0.43 4.04 24.48
C GLU A 437 0.13 4.12 25.91
N GLU A 438 0.63 5.29 26.29
CA GLU A 438 1.15 5.54 27.61
C GLU A 438 0.08 5.54 28.72
N LYS A 439 -1.15 5.96 28.38
CA LYS A 439 -2.27 6.18 29.31
C LYS A 439 -3.20 4.96 29.37
N PHE A 440 -2.72 3.85 29.93
CA PHE A 440 -3.56 2.66 30.16
C PHE A 440 -4.48 2.87 31.38
N SER A 441 -5.77 3.11 31.14
CA SER A 441 -6.79 3.25 32.18
C SER A 441 -8.08 2.52 31.83
N ILE A 442 -8.88 2.18 32.85
CA ILE A 442 -10.24 1.64 32.68
C ILE A 442 -11.21 2.83 32.74
N ARG A 443 -12.15 2.92 31.81
CA ARG A 443 -13.14 4.00 31.71
C ARG A 443 -14.55 3.47 31.58
N ASN A 444 -15.55 4.33 31.80
CA ASN A 444 -16.97 4.05 31.61
C ASN A 444 -17.41 2.70 32.19
N ALA A 445 -16.87 2.38 33.38
CA ALA A 445 -17.19 1.14 34.06
C ALA A 445 -18.60 1.23 34.62
N LEU A 446 -19.48 0.40 34.12
CA LEU A 446 -20.89 0.34 34.51
C LEU A 446 -21.27 -1.10 34.79
N CYS A 447 -22.43 -1.26 35.41
CA CYS A 447 -23.04 -2.56 35.53
C CYS A 447 -24.55 -2.45 35.36
N TYR A 448 -25.14 -3.49 34.77
CA TYR A 448 -26.56 -3.49 34.40
C TYR A 448 -27.16 -4.90 34.51
N PRO A 449 -28.38 -5.05 35.08
CA PRO A 449 -29.14 -4.01 35.80
C PRO A 449 -28.49 -3.63 37.14
N ASN A 450 -28.62 -2.36 37.53
CA ASN A 450 -28.25 -1.85 38.85
C ASN A 450 -29.36 -0.90 39.33
N PRO A 451 -30.17 -1.26 40.35
CA PRO A 451 -29.98 -2.40 41.25
C PRO A 451 -30.18 -3.77 40.61
N MET A 452 -29.40 -4.76 41.07
CA MET A 452 -29.39 -6.13 40.60
C MET A 452 -30.41 -6.99 41.37
N SER A 453 -31.13 -7.86 40.64
CA SER A 453 -32.12 -8.79 41.22
C SER A 453 -31.65 -10.25 41.20
N SER A 454 -31.10 -10.72 40.07
CA SER A 454 -30.69 -12.12 39.86
C SER A 454 -29.38 -12.26 39.09
N GLU A 455 -29.18 -11.46 38.04
CA GLU A 455 -27.97 -11.43 37.22
C GLU A 455 -27.60 -9.99 36.82
N MET A 456 -26.37 -9.78 36.37
CA MET A 456 -25.90 -8.49 35.83
C MET A 456 -24.69 -8.66 34.91
N VAL A 457 -24.46 -7.72 34.00
CA VAL A 457 -23.22 -7.57 33.23
C VAL A 457 -22.41 -6.41 33.77
N PHE A 458 -21.08 -6.55 33.72
CA PHE A 458 -20.14 -5.45 33.94
C PHE A 458 -19.61 -4.99 32.59
N THR A 459 -19.65 -3.69 32.32
CA THR A 459 -19.13 -3.10 31.08
C THR A 459 -18.00 -2.15 31.42
N TYR A 460 -17.04 -2.00 30.52
CA TYR A 460 -15.94 -1.05 30.66
C TYR A 460 -15.29 -0.76 29.31
N GLU A 461 -14.53 0.32 29.26
CA GLU A 461 -13.76 0.70 28.08
C GLU A 461 -12.27 0.65 28.35
N LEU A 462 -11.51 0.13 27.38
CA LEU A 462 -10.06 0.12 27.39
C LEU A 462 -9.50 0.90 26.20
N PRO A 463 -8.52 1.80 26.39
CA PRO A 463 -7.91 2.56 25.30
C PRO A 463 -7.01 1.70 24.38
N GLN A 464 -6.66 0.49 24.81
CA GLN A 464 -5.87 -0.48 24.07
C GLN A 464 -6.16 -1.89 24.57
N PRO A 465 -5.91 -2.93 23.76
CA PRO A 465 -6.14 -4.31 24.19
C PRO A 465 -5.34 -4.65 25.45
N ALA A 466 -5.95 -5.43 26.33
CA ALA A 466 -5.31 -5.96 27.52
C ALA A 466 -4.80 -7.39 27.25
N GLN A 467 -3.80 -7.82 28.00
CA GLN A 467 -3.42 -9.23 28.09
C GLN A 467 -4.41 -10.01 28.96
N GLN A 468 -4.96 -9.36 29.99
CA GLN A 468 -5.92 -9.94 30.91
C GLN A 468 -6.77 -8.84 31.55
N VAL A 469 -8.07 -9.11 31.72
CA VAL A 469 -8.95 -8.34 32.59
C VAL A 469 -9.61 -9.27 33.60
N LYS A 470 -9.59 -8.87 34.87
CA LYS A 470 -10.26 -9.56 35.97
C LYS A 470 -11.27 -8.64 36.63
N VAL A 471 -12.48 -9.14 36.84
CA VAL A 471 -13.50 -8.49 37.65
C VAL A 471 -13.62 -9.24 38.96
N LYS A 472 -13.50 -8.51 40.08
CA LYS A 472 -13.61 -9.05 41.43
C LYS A 472 -14.78 -8.39 42.14
N VAL A 473 -15.69 -9.17 42.72
CA VAL A 473 -16.84 -8.66 43.46
C VAL A 473 -16.61 -8.84 44.95
N PHE A 474 -16.93 -7.82 45.75
CA PHE A 474 -16.71 -7.77 47.19
C PHE A 474 -17.97 -7.31 47.94
N SER A 475 -18.11 -7.78 49.18
CA SER A 475 -19.01 -7.15 50.15
C SER A 475 -18.53 -5.74 50.51
N ILE A 476 -19.40 -4.92 51.10
CA ILE A 476 -19.01 -3.60 51.64
C ILE A 476 -17.92 -3.68 52.73
N SER A 477 -17.81 -4.83 53.41
CA SER A 477 -16.76 -5.12 54.39
C SER A 477 -15.44 -5.59 53.77
N GLY A 478 -15.35 -5.68 52.44
CA GLY A 478 -14.14 -6.07 51.71
C GLY A 478 -13.92 -7.59 51.55
N ARG A 479 -14.90 -8.42 51.90
CA ARG A 479 -14.83 -9.88 51.66
C ARG A 479 -15.02 -10.15 50.17
N LEU A 480 -14.09 -10.89 49.55
CA LEU A 480 -14.21 -11.36 48.17
C LEU A 480 -15.38 -12.34 48.06
N ILE A 481 -16.28 -12.07 47.11
CA ILE A 481 -17.45 -12.89 46.79
C ILE A 481 -17.15 -13.76 45.59
N ASP A 482 -16.60 -13.17 44.52
CA ASP A 482 -16.32 -13.86 43.28
C ASP A 482 -15.23 -13.16 42.45
N GLU A 483 -14.59 -13.90 41.54
CA GLU A 483 -13.60 -13.41 40.58
C GLU A 483 -13.76 -14.14 39.24
N PHE A 484 -13.84 -13.38 38.15
CA PHE A 484 -13.98 -13.90 36.80
C PHE A 484 -13.27 -13.02 35.77
N GLU A 485 -13.07 -13.56 34.57
CA GLU A 485 -12.40 -12.85 33.47
C GLU A 485 -13.39 -12.04 32.62
N GLY A 486 -12.93 -10.88 32.16
CA GLY A 486 -13.63 -10.04 31.21
C GLY A 486 -12.94 -10.02 29.85
N GLU A 487 -13.61 -9.44 28.86
CA GLU A 487 -13.04 -9.20 27.54
C GLU A 487 -11.81 -8.28 27.60
N THR A 488 -10.92 -8.41 26.63
CA THR A 488 -9.61 -7.75 26.64
C THR A 488 -9.38 -6.88 25.41
N ASN A 489 -10.46 -6.47 24.75
CA ASN A 489 -10.43 -5.72 23.50
C ASN A 489 -10.17 -4.23 23.76
N ARG A 490 -9.77 -3.48 22.73
CA ARG A 490 -9.84 -2.01 22.75
C ARG A 490 -11.30 -1.57 22.58
N GLY A 491 -11.67 -0.46 23.20
CA GLY A 491 -13.03 0.07 23.16
C GLY A 491 -13.91 -0.60 24.21
N TYR A 492 -15.19 -0.77 23.87
CA TYR A 492 -16.19 -1.40 24.73
C TYR A 492 -15.87 -2.89 25.01
N ASN A 493 -16.07 -3.30 26.25
CA ASN A 493 -15.87 -4.67 26.73
C ASN A 493 -16.95 -5.05 27.74
N GLN A 494 -17.23 -6.35 27.81
CA GLN A 494 -18.12 -6.95 28.80
C GLN A 494 -17.40 -7.98 29.69
N ALA A 495 -17.97 -8.21 30.88
CA ALA A 495 -17.64 -9.31 31.75
C ALA A 495 -18.91 -9.87 32.43
N PRO A 496 -19.01 -11.21 32.60
CA PRO A 496 -17.99 -12.23 32.30
C PRO A 496 -17.80 -12.47 30.80
N ARG A 497 -16.59 -12.80 30.36
CA ARG A 497 -16.32 -13.04 28.93
C ARG A 497 -17.00 -14.30 28.37
N GLU A 498 -17.11 -15.34 29.19
CA GLU A 498 -17.58 -16.67 28.77
C GLU A 498 -19.10 -16.86 28.97
N GLN A 499 -19.80 -15.85 29.50
CA GLN A 499 -21.22 -15.93 29.88
C GLN A 499 -21.94 -14.63 29.52
N PRO A 500 -23.22 -14.69 29.14
CA PRO A 500 -23.99 -13.49 28.79
C PRO A 500 -24.23 -12.56 29.98
N SER A 501 -24.14 -13.07 31.21
CA SER A 501 -24.34 -12.34 32.46
C SER A 501 -23.55 -12.99 33.60
N TRP A 502 -23.26 -12.22 34.64
CA TRP A 502 -22.75 -12.72 35.91
C TRP A 502 -23.91 -13.07 36.84
N ILE A 503 -23.88 -14.30 37.35
CA ILE A 503 -24.78 -14.79 38.40
C ILE A 503 -23.94 -15.02 39.66
N PRO A 504 -24.32 -14.45 40.82
CA PRO A 504 -23.57 -14.66 42.06
C PRO A 504 -23.47 -16.14 42.44
N PRO A 505 -22.31 -16.61 42.91
CA PRO A 505 -22.13 -18.01 43.32
C PRO A 505 -22.97 -18.35 44.57
N ILE A 506 -23.36 -17.34 45.34
CA ILE A 506 -24.26 -17.46 46.49
C ILE A 506 -25.30 -16.31 46.46
N PRO A 507 -26.52 -16.54 46.96
CA PRO A 507 -27.52 -15.49 47.18
C PRO A 507 -26.95 -14.28 47.93
N LEU A 508 -27.02 -13.10 47.31
CA LEU A 508 -26.65 -11.83 47.93
C LEU A 508 -27.83 -11.23 48.71
N ALA A 509 -27.55 -10.66 49.87
CA ALA A 509 -28.53 -9.91 50.65
C ALA A 509 -28.72 -8.49 50.08
N ASN A 510 -29.86 -7.86 50.35
CA ASN A 510 -30.13 -6.47 49.96
C ASN A 510 -29.06 -5.54 50.57
N GLY A 511 -28.47 -4.69 49.74
CA GLY A 511 -27.38 -3.81 50.17
C GLY A 511 -26.46 -3.39 49.02
N VAL A 512 -25.37 -2.72 49.38
CA VAL A 512 -24.35 -2.21 48.44
C VAL A 512 -23.15 -3.15 48.43
N TYR A 513 -22.65 -3.43 47.22
CA TYR A 513 -21.47 -4.25 46.95
C TYR A 513 -20.47 -3.44 46.15
N LEU A 514 -19.20 -3.84 46.21
CA LEU A 514 -18.12 -3.23 45.45
C LEU A 514 -17.67 -4.20 44.36
N TYR A 515 -17.31 -3.69 43.20
CA TYR A 515 -16.60 -4.45 42.20
C TYR A 515 -15.31 -3.73 41.81
N LYS A 516 -14.27 -4.51 41.53
CA LYS A 516 -12.97 -4.03 41.10
C LYS A 516 -12.62 -4.65 39.77
N ILE A 517 -12.40 -3.81 38.76
CA ILE A 517 -11.87 -4.23 37.46
C ILE A 517 -10.35 -4.01 37.49
N VAL A 518 -9.60 -5.04 37.11
CA VAL A 518 -8.14 -5.01 37.01
C VAL A 518 -7.75 -5.42 35.60
N ALA A 519 -7.22 -4.48 34.83
CA ALA A 519 -6.70 -4.72 33.49
C ALA A 519 -5.17 -4.72 33.52
N LYS A 520 -4.56 -5.66 32.80
CA LYS A 520 -3.10 -5.71 32.55
C LYS A 520 -2.83 -5.54 31.07
N GLY A 521 -2.12 -4.49 30.70
CA GLY A 521 -1.68 -4.23 29.33
C GLY A 521 -0.45 -5.05 28.95
N SER A 522 -0.17 -5.14 27.64
CA SER A 522 0.96 -5.87 27.05
C SER A 522 2.34 -5.44 27.56
N ASN A 523 2.49 -4.18 27.97
CA ASN A 523 3.76 -3.60 28.42
C ASN A 523 3.96 -3.71 29.95
N GLY A 524 3.24 -4.61 30.61
CA GLY A 524 3.25 -4.75 32.08
C GLY A 524 2.49 -3.65 32.84
N LYS A 525 1.86 -2.72 32.12
CA LYS A 525 1.03 -1.66 32.71
C LYS A 525 -0.23 -2.24 33.33
N LYS A 526 -0.66 -1.68 34.46
CA LYS A 526 -1.83 -2.14 35.20
C LYS A 526 -2.77 -0.97 35.44
N ALA A 527 -4.05 -1.18 35.15
CA ALA A 527 -5.12 -0.26 35.48
C ALA A 527 -6.08 -0.94 36.46
N GLU A 528 -6.56 -0.18 37.45
CA GLU A 528 -7.56 -0.64 38.41
C GLU A 528 -8.65 0.41 38.55
N LEU A 529 -9.89 -0.06 38.62
CA LEU A 529 -11.05 0.78 38.89
C LEU A 529 -11.96 0.07 39.88
N ILE A 530 -12.47 0.81 40.86
CA ILE A 530 -13.39 0.30 41.88
C ILE A 530 -14.68 1.10 41.79
N GLU A 531 -15.79 0.40 41.69
CA GLU A 531 -17.13 0.98 41.62
C GLU A 531 -18.09 0.16 42.50
N LYS A 532 -19.34 0.62 42.59
CA LYS A 532 -20.36 -0.02 43.45
C LYS A 532 -21.64 -0.35 42.70
N PHE A 533 -22.35 -1.36 43.18
CA PHE A 533 -23.70 -1.69 42.74
C PHE A 533 -24.59 -2.05 43.93
N SER A 534 -25.89 -1.97 43.73
CA SER A 534 -26.89 -2.28 44.76
C SER A 534 -27.62 -3.56 44.39
N VAL A 535 -27.97 -4.36 45.40
CA VAL A 535 -28.86 -5.53 45.26
C VAL A 535 -30.20 -5.18 45.92
N ILE A 536 -31.29 -5.36 45.17
CA ILE A 536 -32.66 -5.24 45.68
C ILE A 536 -33.43 -6.49 45.25
N ARG A 537 -33.94 -7.22 46.23
CA ARG A 537 -34.89 -8.32 46.06
C ARG A 537 -36.31 -7.89 46.33
#